data_AF-A0A2A3F3H1-F1
#
_entry.id   AF-A0A2A3F3H1-F1
#
_cell.length_a   1.000
_cell.length_b   1.000
_cell.length_c   1.000
_cell.angle_alpha   90.00
_cell.angle_beta   90.00
_cell.angle_gamma   90.00
#
_symmetry.space_group_name_H-M   'P 1'
#
loop_
_entity.id
_entity.type
_entity.pdbx_description
1 polymer ?
#
loop_
_entity_poly.entity_id
_entity_poly.type
_entity_poly.pdbx_seq_one_letter_code
_entity_poly.pdbx_strand_id
1 'polypeptide(L)'
;MPNLTQEQQELYDILQEDYKELCREDYDWDGFETIDRHEGDTLRWEQVITLITRGPSGQLYRWTYHEGLTERQEDAYYDDIPVPVKPVEKVVTITEYVKQ
;
A
#
# COMPACT_ATOMS: atom_id res chain seq x y z
N MET A 1 9.82 20.28 6.15
CA MET A 1 9.46 19.02 5.46
C MET A 1 10.32 17.92 6.05
N PRO A 2 9.77 16.71 6.32
CA PRO A 2 10.59 15.59 6.76
C PRO A 2 11.69 15.32 5.72
N ASN A 3 12.90 14.99 6.17
CA ASN A 3 13.97 14.55 5.28
C ASN A 3 13.62 13.13 4.84
N LEU A 4 13.08 13.00 3.62
CA LEU A 4 12.86 11.70 3.00
C LEU A 4 14.22 11.08 2.64
N THR A 5 14.31 9.76 2.70
CA THR A 5 15.46 9.07 2.09
C THR A 5 15.40 9.25 0.57
N GLN A 6 16.52 9.05 -0.13
CA GLN A 6 16.54 9.14 -1.59
C GLN A 6 15.49 8.21 -2.22
N GLU A 7 15.47 6.93 -1.83
CA GLU A 7 14.50 5.93 -2.34
C GLU A 7 13.05 6.28 -1.99
N GLN A 8 12.80 6.87 -0.81
CA GLN A 8 11.46 7.33 -0.43
C GLN A 8 11.00 8.52 -1.28
N GLN A 9 11.93 9.41 -1.66
CA GLN A 9 11.65 10.51 -2.57
C GLN A 9 11.37 9.98 -3.99
N GLU A 10 12.16 9.02 -4.48
CA GLU A 10 11.95 8.37 -5.79
C GLU A 10 10.56 7.72 -5.86
N LEU A 11 10.17 6.96 -4.83
CA LEU A 11 8.81 6.39 -4.75
C LEU A 11 7.73 7.47 -4.70
N TYR A 12 7.93 8.54 -3.91
CA TYR A 12 6.97 9.63 -3.84
C TYR A 12 6.77 10.29 -5.21
N ASP A 13 7.84 10.50 -5.97
CA ASP A 13 7.79 11.10 -7.30
C ASP A 13 7.04 10.19 -8.29
N ILE A 14 7.29 8.87 -8.27
CA ILE A 14 6.55 7.88 -9.09
C ILE A 14 5.04 7.92 -8.78
N LEU A 15 4.67 7.95 -7.50
CA LEU A 15 3.26 7.96 -7.09
C LEU A 15 2.54 9.26 -7.49
N GLN A 16 3.27 10.39 -7.49
CA GLN A 16 2.74 11.65 -7.99
C GLN A 16 2.59 11.67 -9.51
N GLU A 17 3.44 10.94 -10.25
CA GLU A 17 3.34 10.78 -11.69
C GLU A 17 2.15 9.89 -12.08
N ASP A 18 2.13 8.64 -11.63
CA ASP A 18 1.02 7.71 -11.86
C ASP A 18 1.01 6.57 -10.84
N TYR A 19 0.45 6.82 -9.65
CA TYR A 19 0.31 5.79 -8.62
C TYR A 19 -0.45 4.53 -9.09
N LYS A 20 -1.29 4.61 -10.13
CA LYS A 20 -2.17 3.51 -10.53
C LYS A 20 -1.43 2.34 -11.14
N GLU A 21 -0.26 2.58 -11.71
CA GLU A 21 0.58 1.51 -12.25
C GLU A 21 1.08 0.59 -11.12
N LEU A 22 1.48 1.16 -9.98
CA LEU A 22 1.85 0.39 -8.79
C LEU A 22 0.65 -0.25 -8.05
N CYS A 23 -0.59 0.06 -8.42
CA CYS A 23 -1.77 -0.65 -7.91
C CYS A 23 -2.02 -1.99 -8.60
N ARG A 24 -1.31 -2.29 -9.70
CA ARG A 24 -1.44 -3.55 -10.43
C ARG A 24 -0.60 -4.64 -9.77
N GLU A 25 -1.17 -5.84 -9.66
CA GLU A 25 -0.42 -7.02 -9.24
C GLU A 25 0.71 -7.31 -10.24
N ASP A 26 1.86 -7.76 -9.74
CA ASP A 26 3.06 -8.14 -10.51
C ASP A 26 3.68 -7.03 -11.38
N TYR A 27 3.42 -5.76 -11.09
CA TYR A 27 4.05 -4.63 -11.79
C TYR A 27 5.31 -4.14 -11.07
N ASP A 28 6.38 -3.96 -11.83
CA ASP A 28 7.66 -3.36 -11.40
C ASP A 28 7.82 -2.01 -12.09
N TRP A 29 7.96 -0.94 -11.30
CA TRP A 29 8.33 0.40 -11.77
C TRP A 29 9.68 0.78 -11.18
N ASP A 30 10.74 0.79 -11.98
CA ASP A 30 12.09 1.18 -11.56
C ASP A 30 12.58 0.42 -10.30
N GLY A 31 12.22 -0.86 -10.17
CA GLY A 31 12.56 -1.69 -9.00
C GLY A 31 11.65 -1.49 -7.78
N PHE A 32 10.56 -0.74 -7.93
CA PHE A 32 9.46 -0.69 -6.96
C PHE A 32 8.36 -1.67 -7.36
N GLU A 33 8.00 -2.55 -6.43
CA GLU A 33 7.02 -3.61 -6.64
C GLU A 33 6.02 -3.63 -5.49
N THR A 34 4.73 -3.66 -5.79
CA THR A 34 3.69 -3.85 -4.77
C THR A 34 3.59 -5.31 -4.38
N ILE A 35 3.83 -5.59 -3.10
CA ILE A 35 3.89 -6.95 -2.56
C ILE A 35 2.68 -7.30 -1.68
N ASP A 36 1.90 -6.31 -1.27
CA ASP A 36 0.69 -6.52 -0.47
C ASP A 36 -0.33 -5.40 -0.72
N ARG A 37 -1.60 -5.78 -0.67
CA ARG A 37 -2.74 -4.88 -0.83
C ARG A 37 -3.76 -5.19 0.25
N HIS A 38 -4.11 -4.16 1.01
CA HIS A 38 -5.17 -4.22 2.00
C HIS A 38 -6.29 -3.26 1.65
N GLU A 39 -7.46 -3.84 1.48
CA GLU A 39 -8.72 -3.13 1.40
C GLU A 39 -9.13 -2.70 2.81
N GLY A 40 -9.09 -1.40 3.06
CA GLY A 40 -9.59 -0.81 4.28
C GLY A 40 -11.11 -0.72 4.30
N ASP A 41 -11.62 -0.02 5.30
CA ASP A 41 -13.05 0.17 5.48
C ASP A 41 -13.67 0.89 4.28
N THR A 42 -14.82 0.38 3.85
CA THR A 42 -15.67 1.05 2.88
C THR A 42 -16.36 2.24 3.53
N LEU A 43 -16.07 3.44 3.05
CA LEU A 43 -16.83 4.65 3.35
C LEU A 43 -18.00 4.78 2.37
N ARG A 44 -18.79 5.84 2.50
CA ARG A 44 -20.04 6.01 1.73
C ARG A 44 -19.82 6.06 0.21
N TRP A 45 -18.69 6.62 -0.24
CA TRP A 45 -18.39 6.86 -1.65
C TRP A 45 -16.97 6.47 -2.07
N GLU A 46 -16.18 5.99 -1.11
CA GLU A 46 -14.77 5.70 -1.32
C GLU A 46 -14.37 4.51 -0.45
N GLN A 47 -13.29 3.86 -0.83
CA GLN A 47 -12.62 2.84 -0.03
C GLN A 47 -11.16 3.22 0.09
N VAL A 48 -10.61 3.17 1.30
CA VAL A 48 -9.19 3.40 1.52
C VAL A 48 -8.45 2.12 1.19
N ILE A 49 -7.54 2.19 0.23
CA ILE A 49 -6.67 1.08 -0.14
C ILE A 49 -5.28 1.36 0.42
N THR A 50 -4.73 0.41 1.17
CA THR A 50 -3.36 0.45 1.66
C THR A 50 -2.51 -0.50 0.85
N LEU A 51 -1.38 -0.02 0.32
CA LEU A 51 -0.41 -0.82 -0.42
C LEU A 51 0.92 -0.87 0.32
N ILE A 52 1.57 -2.03 0.23
CA ILE A 52 2.95 -2.23 0.65
C ILE A 52 3.81 -2.41 -0.60
N THR A 53 4.72 -1.48 -0.81
CA THR A 53 5.67 -1.49 -1.93
C THR A 53 7.07 -1.76 -1.42
N ARG A 54 7.74 -2.74 -2.03
CA ARG A 54 9.16 -3.01 -1.83
C ARG A 54 9.95 -2.17 -2.83
N GLY A 55 10.90 -1.37 -2.34
CA GLY A 55 11.81 -0.64 -3.20
C GLY A 55 13.08 -1.42 -3.57
N PRO A 56 13.94 -0.87 -4.44
CA PRO A 56 15.15 -1.53 -4.95
C PRO A 56 16.13 -2.00 -3.87
N SER A 57 16.16 -1.36 -2.69
CA SER A 57 17.03 -1.77 -1.58
C SER A 57 16.47 -2.95 -0.78
N GLY A 58 15.23 -3.36 -1.06
CA GLY A 58 14.44 -4.28 -0.24
C GLY A 58 13.70 -3.60 0.92
N GLN A 59 13.82 -2.28 1.08
CA GLN A 59 13.04 -1.52 2.07
C GLN A 59 11.56 -1.54 1.69
N LEU A 60 10.70 -1.75 2.68
CA LEU A 60 9.25 -1.72 2.50
C LEU A 60 8.70 -0.34 2.82
N TYR A 61 7.73 0.10 2.02
CA TYR A 61 7.03 1.36 2.15
C TYR A 61 5.52 1.10 2.16
N ARG A 62 4.81 1.78 3.06
CA ARG A 62 3.35 1.81 3.11
C ARG A 62 2.85 3.13 2.56
N TRP A 63 1.87 3.07 1.70
CA TRP A 63 1.15 4.25 1.25
C TRP A 63 -0.32 3.91 1.01
N THR A 64 -1.17 4.92 0.89
CA THR A 64 -2.60 4.74 0.72
C THR A 64 -3.14 5.60 -0.40
N TYR A 65 -4.17 5.10 -1.07
CA TYR A 65 -4.98 5.90 -1.97
C TYR A 65 -6.46 5.68 -1.67
N HIS A 66 -7.28 6.66 -2.04
CA HIS A 66 -8.72 6.58 -1.96
C HIS A 66 -9.22 6.08 -3.31
N GLU A 67 -9.99 4.99 -3.30
CA GLU A 67 -10.63 4.45 -4.50
C GLU A 67 -12.09 4.91 -4.51
N GLY A 68 -12.51 5.65 -5.54
CA GLY A 68 -13.89 6.07 -5.70
C GLY A 68 -14.80 4.88 -6.04
N LEU A 69 -15.87 4.68 -5.27
CA LEU A 69 -16.83 3.59 -5.46
C LEU A 69 -18.03 3.97 -6.34
N THR A 70 -18.03 5.19 -6.88
CA THR A 70 -19.04 5.64 -7.82
C THR A 70 -18.84 4.99 -9.19
N GLU A 71 -19.89 4.90 -10.01
CA GLU A 71 -19.84 4.27 -11.35
C GLU A 71 -18.77 4.85 -12.28
N ARG A 72 -18.25 6.05 -11.98
CA ARG A 72 -17.22 6.71 -12.77
C ARG A 72 -15.83 6.69 -12.13
N GLN A 73 -15.69 6.18 -10.91
CA GLN A 73 -14.44 6.19 -10.13
C GLN A 73 -13.75 7.58 -10.14
N GLU A 74 -14.53 8.66 -10.28
CA GLU A 74 -14.04 10.02 -10.57
C GLU A 74 -13.20 10.61 -9.41
N ASP A 75 -13.27 9.99 -8.23
CA ASP A 75 -12.66 10.48 -6.99
C ASP A 75 -11.48 9.61 -6.52
N ALA A 76 -10.83 8.84 -7.40
CA ALA A 76 -9.65 8.07 -6.99
C ALA A 76 -8.41 8.96 -6.89
N TYR A 77 -7.85 9.15 -5.69
CA TYR A 77 -6.70 10.02 -5.47
C TYR A 77 -5.69 9.46 -4.46
N TYR A 78 -4.44 9.89 -4.67
CA TYR A 78 -3.31 9.68 -3.78
C TYR A 78 -2.98 11.01 -3.09
N ASP A 79 -2.88 11.04 -1.76
CA ASP A 79 -2.59 12.27 -0.99
C ASP A 79 -1.59 12.06 0.15
N ASP A 80 -0.92 10.91 0.19
CA ASP A 80 -0.03 10.54 1.29
C ASP A 80 1.46 10.61 0.91
N ILE A 81 2.33 10.51 1.92
CA ILE A 81 3.77 10.32 1.73
C ILE A 81 4.06 8.84 2.07
N PRO A 82 4.80 8.08 1.24
CA PRO A 82 5.12 6.70 1.55
C PRO A 82 5.92 6.63 2.84
N VAL A 83 5.51 5.75 3.75
CA VAL A 83 6.12 5.61 5.08
C VAL A 83 6.92 4.30 5.12
N PRO A 84 8.20 4.32 5.54
CA PRO A 84 8.96 3.08 5.70
C PRO A 84 8.35 2.19 6.79
N VAL A 85 8.17 0.91 6.47
CA VAL A 85 7.59 -0.09 7.39
C VAL A 85 8.51 -1.30 7.54
N LYS A 86 8.25 -2.11 8.57
CA LYS A 86 8.91 -3.40 8.79
C LYS A 86 7.84 -4.47 8.96
N PRO A 87 8.01 -5.65 8.34
CA PRO A 87 7.06 -6.74 8.52
C PRO A 87 7.12 -7.24 9.97
N VAL A 88 5.96 -7.54 10.54
CA VAL A 88 5.84 -8.14 11.87
C VAL A 88 5.02 -9.42 11.73
N GLU A 89 5.68 -10.56 11.82
CA GLU A 89 5.02 -11.87 11.82
C GLU A 89 4.62 -12.26 13.24
N LYS A 90 3.36 -12.66 13.42
CA LYS A 90 2.84 -13.14 14.71
C LYS A 90 2.18 -14.50 14.52
N VAL A 91 2.69 -15.53 15.19
CA VAL A 91 2.08 -16.86 15.22
C VAL A 91 1.10 -16.94 16.39
N VAL A 92 -0.13 -17.39 16.12
CA VAL A 92 -1.15 -17.65 17.16
C VAL A 92 -1.46 -19.13 17.19
N THR A 93 -1.28 -19.77 18.35
CA THR A 93 -1.69 -21.16 18.58
C THR A 93 -3.01 -21.19 19.34
N ILE A 94 -4.03 -21.80 18.75
CA ILE A 94 -5.33 -22.01 19.38
C ILE A 94 -5.42 -23.49 19.77
N THR A 95 -5.62 -23.77 21.06
CA THR A 95 -5.85 -25.13 21.57
C THR A 95 -7.28 -25.25 22.05
N GLU A 96 -8.06 -26.09 21.38
CA GLU A 96 -9.42 -26.43 21.77
C GLU A 96 -9.45 -27.88 22.29
N TYR A 97 -10.08 -28.08 23.44
CA TYR A 97 -10.33 -29.42 24.00
C TYR A 97 -11.78 -29.79 23.74
N VAL A 98 -11.99 -30.77 22.87
CA VAL A 98 -13.32 -31.31 22.55
C VAL A 98 -13.63 -32.54 23.40
N LYS A 99 -14.93 -32.77 23.66
CA LYS A 99 -15.40 -33.93 24.44
C LYS A 99 -15.24 -35.21 23.61
N GLN A 100 -14.78 -36.30 24.23
CA GLN A 100 -14.77 -37.64 23.62
C GLN A 100 -16.17 -38.24 23.53
#